data_AF-A0A4Q5SD12-F1
#
_entry.id   AF-A0A4Q5SD12-F1
#
_cell.length_a   1.000
_cell.length_b   1.000
_cell.length_c   1.000
_cell.angle_alpha   90.00
_cell.angle_beta   90.00
_cell.angle_gamma   90.00
#
_symmetry.space_group_name_H-M   'P 1'
#
loop_
_entity.id
_entity.type
_entity.pdbx_description
1 polymer ?
#
loop_
_entity_poly.entity_id
_entity_poly.type
_entity_poly.pdbx_seq_one_letter_code
_entity_poly.pdbx_strand_id
1 'polypeptide(L)'
;MITGQHIPDRDDDVDGYEKIDRYNPALIESLSGHYKDVLKLIGEHPDREGLLKTPERVAKAMLYLTHGYDLNAEEILTSAMFKEEYSQMVVVKDIEVYSMCEHHMLPFFGKAHIAY
;
A
#
# COMPACT_ATOMS: atom_id res chain seq x y z
N MET A 1 -30.61 25.19 8.90
CA MET A 1 -30.49 24.71 7.51
C MET A 1 -29.08 24.17 7.34
N ILE A 2 -28.93 22.86 7.51
CA ILE A 2 -27.68 22.13 7.23
C ILE A 2 -28.06 21.24 6.06
N THR A 3 -27.64 21.63 4.87
CA THR A 3 -27.93 20.93 3.62
C THR A 3 -27.11 19.65 3.55
N GLY A 4 -27.77 18.57 3.12
CA GLY A 4 -27.26 17.22 3.21
C GLY A 4 -26.06 16.94 2.32
N GLN A 5 -25.20 16.07 2.83
CA GLN A 5 -24.60 15.02 2.03
C GLN A 5 -25.20 13.71 2.51
N HIS A 6 -26.22 13.28 1.78
CA HIS A 6 -26.60 11.88 1.72
C HIS A 6 -25.36 11.13 1.22
N ILE A 7 -24.67 10.44 2.13
CA ILE A 7 -23.80 9.36 1.75
C ILE A 7 -24.76 8.30 1.21
N PRO A 8 -24.75 7.96 -0.08
CA PRO A 8 -25.60 6.89 -0.56
C PRO A 8 -25.14 5.62 0.16
N ASP A 9 -26.06 4.99 0.91
CA ASP A 9 -25.94 3.59 1.27
C ASP A 9 -25.80 2.83 -0.04
N ARG A 10 -24.63 2.24 -0.26
CA ARG A 10 -24.33 1.52 -1.49
C ARG A 10 -23.74 0.15 -1.17
N ASP A 11 -24.46 -0.60 -0.34
CA ASP A 11 -24.12 -1.97 0.06
C ASP A 11 -25.22 -2.98 -0.33
N ASP A 12 -25.89 -2.78 -1.48
CA ASP A 12 -26.86 -3.76 -2.02
C ASP A 12 -26.39 -4.44 -3.34
N ASP A 13 -25.18 -4.17 -3.85
CA ASP A 13 -24.75 -4.62 -5.20
C ASP A 13 -23.36 -5.27 -5.26
N VAL A 14 -22.78 -5.68 -4.12
CA VAL A 14 -21.48 -6.39 -4.09
C VAL A 14 -21.71 -7.87 -3.76
N ASP A 15 -21.74 -8.72 -4.79
CA ASP A 15 -21.64 -10.18 -4.61
C ASP A 15 -20.15 -10.56 -4.50
N GLY A 16 -19.69 -10.87 -3.28
CA GLY A 16 -18.34 -11.37 -3.01
C GLY A 16 -17.38 -10.34 -2.41
N TYR A 17 -16.15 -10.26 -2.94
CA TYR A 17 -15.07 -9.41 -2.40
C TYR A 17 -14.72 -8.29 -3.37
N GLU A 18 -14.81 -7.04 -2.90
CA GLU A 18 -14.34 -5.86 -3.63
C GLU A 18 -13.06 -5.31 -2.97
N LYS A 19 -11.95 -5.32 -3.72
CA LYS A 19 -10.72 -4.64 -3.30
C LYS A 19 -10.82 -3.17 -3.69
N ILE A 20 -10.88 -2.27 -2.70
CA ILE A 20 -10.92 -0.82 -2.93
C ILE A 20 -9.57 -0.20 -2.56
N ASP A 21 -8.70 0.02 -3.54
CA ASP A 21 -7.48 0.81 -3.32
C ASP A 21 -7.82 2.31 -3.37
N ARG A 22 -7.79 2.99 -2.22
CA ARG A 22 -8.04 4.44 -2.12
C ARG A 22 -6.73 5.20 -2.01
N TYR A 23 -6.53 6.14 -2.92
CA TYR A 23 -5.36 7.01 -2.93
C TYR A 23 -5.78 8.47 -2.84
N ASN A 24 -4.95 9.30 -2.21
CA ASN A 24 -5.11 10.75 -2.24
C ASN A 24 -4.77 11.29 -3.65
N PRO A 25 -5.74 11.83 -4.40
CA PRO A 25 -5.50 12.29 -5.78
C PRO A 25 -4.49 13.44 -5.86
N ALA A 26 -4.49 14.35 -4.89
CA ALA A 26 -3.55 15.46 -4.86
C ALA A 26 -2.10 14.98 -4.61
N LEU A 27 -1.95 13.95 -3.79
CA LEU A 27 -0.64 13.35 -3.53
C LEU A 27 -0.12 12.57 -4.75
N ILE A 28 -0.99 11.83 -5.44
CA ILE A 28 -0.65 11.17 -6.72
C ILE A 28 -0.17 12.22 -7.72
N GLU A 29 -0.90 13.31 -7.89
CA GLU A 29 -0.54 14.36 -8.85
C GLU A 29 0.83 14.96 -8.52
N SER A 30 1.05 15.31 -7.25
CA SER A 30 2.34 15.86 -6.79
C SER A 30 3.51 14.89 -7.02
N LEU A 31 3.38 13.63 -6.60
CA LEU A 31 4.42 12.61 -6.81
C LEU A 31 4.66 12.31 -8.29
N SER A 32 3.59 12.29 -9.10
CA SER A 32 3.69 12.11 -10.55
C SER A 32 4.50 13.24 -11.20
N GLY A 33 4.34 14.48 -10.76
CA GLY A 33 5.18 15.59 -11.17
C GLY A 33 6.67 15.32 -10.93
N HIS A 34 7.02 14.92 -9.70
CA HIS A 34 8.39 14.60 -9.32
C HIS A 34 8.97 13.42 -10.13
N TYR A 35 8.22 12.33 -10.30
CA TYR A 35 8.69 11.18 -11.11
C TYR A 35 8.85 11.50 -12.58
N LYS A 36 8.01 12.39 -13.13
CA LYS A 36 8.20 12.89 -14.49
C LYS A 36 9.52 13.65 -14.62
N ASP A 37 9.90 14.43 -13.62
CA ASP A 37 11.17 15.16 -13.61
C ASP A 37 12.36 14.23 -13.41
N VAL A 38 12.26 13.22 -12.55
CA VAL A 38 13.28 12.16 -12.43
C VAL A 38 13.54 11.49 -13.78
N LEU A 39 12.50 11.11 -14.52
CA LEU A 39 12.65 10.51 -15.86
C LEU A 39 13.44 11.42 -16.81
N LYS A 40 13.15 12.73 -16.82
CA LYS A 40 13.92 13.67 -17.65
C LYS A 40 15.38 13.76 -17.21
N LEU A 41 15.63 13.82 -15.89
CA LEU A 41 16.98 13.96 -15.33
C LEU A 41 17.87 12.76 -15.62
N ILE A 42 17.30 11.56 -15.73
CA ILE A 42 18.03 10.34 -16.12
C ILE A 42 18.15 10.15 -17.64
N GLY A 43 17.72 11.14 -18.43
CA GLY A 43 17.83 11.12 -19.90
C GLY A 43 16.68 10.46 -20.64
N GLU A 44 15.58 10.13 -19.95
CA GLU A 44 14.39 9.57 -20.59
C GLU A 44 13.45 10.64 -21.17
N HIS A 45 12.62 10.22 -22.12
CA HIS A 45 11.58 11.03 -22.78
C HIS A 45 10.21 10.63 -22.23
N PRO A 46 9.63 11.37 -21.25
CA PRO A 46 8.38 10.96 -20.58
C PRO A 46 7.15 10.95 -21.50
N ASP A 47 7.23 11.57 -22.67
CA ASP A 47 6.19 11.66 -23.69
C ASP A 47 6.12 10.44 -24.61
N ARG A 48 7.09 9.50 -24.54
CA ARG A 48 6.98 8.23 -25.26
C ARG A 48 5.79 7.41 -24.75
N GLU A 49 5.17 6.66 -25.65
CA GLU A 49 3.97 5.84 -25.37
C GLU A 49 4.09 5.03 -24.07
N GLY A 50 5.21 4.33 -23.88
CA GLY A 50 5.45 3.49 -22.70
C GLY A 50 5.57 4.24 -21.36
N LEU A 51 5.96 5.53 -21.39
CA LEU A 51 6.21 6.33 -20.19
C LEU A 51 5.11 7.34 -19.85
N LEU A 52 4.15 7.59 -20.74
CA LEU A 52 3.06 8.57 -20.50
C LEU A 52 2.37 8.37 -19.14
N LYS A 53 2.19 7.10 -18.75
CA LYS A 53 1.57 6.72 -17.48
C LYS A 53 2.56 6.25 -16.41
N THR A 54 3.86 6.22 -16.70
CA THR A 54 4.88 5.81 -15.72
C THR A 54 4.87 6.68 -14.46
N PRO A 55 4.81 8.03 -14.53
CA PRO A 55 4.83 8.84 -13.32
C PRO A 55 3.66 8.53 -12.37
N GLU A 56 2.45 8.36 -12.92
CA GLU A 56 1.26 7.97 -12.16
C GLU A 56 1.41 6.57 -11.54
N ARG A 57 1.90 5.60 -12.33
CA ARG A 57 2.12 4.22 -11.84
C ARG A 57 3.14 4.17 -10.72
N VAL A 58 4.26 4.87 -10.86
CA VAL A 58 5.32 4.91 -9.84
C VAL A 58 4.84 5.63 -8.58
N ALA A 59 4.09 6.72 -8.71
CA ALA A 59 3.48 7.39 -7.56
C ALA A 59 2.58 6.44 -6.76
N LYS A 60 1.67 5.72 -7.43
CA LYS A 60 0.80 4.72 -6.78
C LYS A 60 1.61 3.57 -6.17
N ALA A 61 2.61 3.06 -6.87
CA ALA A 61 3.46 1.99 -6.38
C ALA A 61 4.20 2.40 -5.10
N MET A 62 4.72 3.63 -5.04
CA MET A 62 5.41 4.12 -3.84
C MET A 62 4.47 4.26 -2.66
N LEU A 63 3.27 4.84 -2.87
CA LEU A 63 2.25 4.92 -1.81
C LEU A 63 1.85 3.53 -1.31
N TYR A 64 1.71 2.56 -2.22
CA TYR A 64 1.46 1.18 -1.84
C TYR A 64 2.63 0.56 -1.08
N LEU A 65 3.88 0.77 -1.49
CA LEU A 65 5.04 0.20 -0.80
C LEU A 65 5.25 0.81 0.59
N THR A 66 4.73 2.03 0.84
CA THR A 66 4.85 2.72 2.13
C THR A 66 3.56 2.78 2.94
N HIS A 67 2.48 2.11 2.51
CA HIS A 67 1.18 2.16 3.19
C HIS A 67 1.22 1.68 4.65
N GLY A 68 2.24 0.90 5.02
CA GLY A 68 2.45 0.43 6.39
C GLY A 68 2.57 1.54 7.44
N TYR A 69 2.93 2.76 7.04
CA TYR A 69 2.97 3.91 7.95
C TYR A 69 1.58 4.37 8.42
N ASP A 70 0.55 4.08 7.63
CA ASP A 70 -0.84 4.46 7.93
C ASP A 70 -1.59 3.35 8.69
N LEU A 71 -0.96 2.20 8.92
CA LEU A 71 -1.56 1.06 9.59
C LEU A 71 -1.41 1.14 11.12
N ASN A 72 -2.45 0.71 11.84
CA ASN A 72 -2.40 0.54 13.29
C ASN A 72 -2.08 -0.91 13.65
N ALA A 73 -0.85 -1.16 14.12
CA ALA A 73 -0.42 -2.51 14.49
C ALA A 73 -1.23 -3.11 15.65
N GLU A 74 -1.67 -2.31 16.62
CA GLU A 74 -2.47 -2.79 17.76
C GLU A 74 -3.85 -3.27 17.29
N GLU A 75 -4.51 -2.50 16.43
CA GLU A 75 -5.81 -2.86 15.87
C GLU A 75 -5.72 -4.16 15.05
N ILE A 76 -4.68 -4.28 14.22
CA ILE A 76 -4.41 -5.51 13.44
C ILE A 76 -4.24 -6.71 14.38
N LEU A 77 -3.42 -6.59 15.42
CA LEU A 77 -3.17 -7.68 16.36
C LEU A 77 -4.42 -8.08 17.14
N THR A 78 -5.18 -7.10 17.64
CA THR A 78 -6.37 -7.33 18.47
C THR A 78 -7.56 -7.88 17.69
N SER A 79 -7.62 -7.66 16.37
CA SER A 79 -8.67 -8.19 15.50
C SER A 79 -8.75 -9.72 15.45
N ALA A 80 -7.67 -10.42 15.80
CA ALA A 80 -7.55 -11.87 15.70
C ALA A 80 -6.92 -12.53 16.95
N MET A 81 -7.29 -12.06 18.14
CA MET A 81 -6.87 -12.68 19.40
C MET A 81 -7.89 -13.71 19.90
N PHE A 82 -7.38 -14.89 20.27
CA PHE A 82 -8.18 -15.99 20.81
C PHE A 82 -7.61 -16.46 22.14
N LYS A 83 -8.50 -16.87 23.04
CA LYS A 83 -8.11 -17.48 24.31
C LYS A 83 -8.07 -18.99 24.14
N GLU A 84 -6.88 -19.56 24.20
CA GLU A 84 -6.65 -21.01 24.13
C GLU A 84 -5.73 -21.44 25.27
N GLU A 85 -6.00 -22.60 25.86
CA GLU A 85 -5.09 -23.20 26.85
C GLU A 85 -3.98 -23.96 26.13
N TYR A 86 -3.09 -23.21 25.46
CA TYR A 86 -1.93 -23.72 24.74
C TYR A 86 -0.64 -23.13 25.31
N SER A 87 0.33 -23.99 25.65
CA SER A 87 1.57 -23.60 26.34
C SER A 87 2.84 -24.14 25.66
N GLN A 88 2.72 -24.60 24.42
CA GLN A 88 3.86 -25.03 23.60
C GLN A 88 4.26 -23.91 22.62
N MET A 89 5.45 -24.01 22.03
CA MET A 89 5.93 -23.05 21.05
C MET A 89 5.08 -23.09 19.77
N VAL A 90 4.64 -21.92 19.32
CA VAL A 90 4.03 -21.74 18.01
C VAL A 90 5.07 -21.19 17.06
N VAL A 91 5.22 -21.81 15.88
CA VAL A 91 6.15 -21.34 14.84
C VAL A 91 5.39 -21.07 13.55
N VAL A 92 5.49 -19.84 13.06
CA VAL A 92 5.05 -19.44 11.72
C VAL A 92 6.30 -19.13 10.91
N LYS A 93 6.52 -19.89 9.84
CA LYS A 93 7.73 -19.79 9.01
C LYS A 93 7.38 -19.55 7.55
N ASP A 94 8.38 -19.12 6.79
CA ASP A 94 8.28 -18.90 5.35
C ASP A 94 7.30 -17.77 4.99
N ILE A 95 7.15 -16.77 5.86
CA ILE A 95 6.38 -15.55 5.59
C ILE A 95 7.17 -14.72 4.58
N GLU A 96 6.62 -14.51 3.38
CA GLU A 96 7.24 -13.64 2.39
C GLU A 96 7.21 -12.20 2.88
N VAL A 97 8.37 -11.54 2.83
CA VAL A 97 8.51 -10.13 3.19
C VAL A 97 9.11 -9.37 2.02
N TYR A 98 8.45 -8.28 1.65
CA TYR A 98 8.92 -7.29 0.70
C TYR A 98 8.98 -5.95 1.43
N SER A 99 10.09 -5.25 1.32
CA SER A 99 10.28 -3.95 1.95
C SER A 99 11.23 -3.09 1.12
N MET A 100 11.52 -1.89 1.58
CA MET A 100 12.33 -0.89 0.88
C MET A 100 13.48 -0.45 1.77
N CYS A 101 14.70 -0.47 1.24
CA CYS A 101 15.87 0.04 1.95
C CYS A 101 15.82 1.56 1.98
N GLU A 102 15.76 2.17 3.16
CA GLU A 102 15.68 3.63 3.31
C GLU A 102 16.90 4.38 2.73
N HIS A 103 18.07 3.74 2.70
CA HIS A 103 19.30 4.36 2.20
C HIS A 103 19.33 4.55 0.68
N HIS A 104 18.66 3.66 -0.06
CA HIS A 104 18.77 3.58 -1.52
C HIS A 104 17.43 3.64 -2.23
N MET A 105 16.32 3.53 -1.49
CA MET A 105 14.96 3.36 -2.01
C MET A 105 14.83 2.17 -2.97
N LEU A 106 15.65 1.13 -2.77
CA LEU A 106 15.60 -0.11 -3.52
C LEU A 106 14.90 -1.21 -2.71
N PRO A 107 14.12 -2.09 -3.36
CA PRO A 107 13.50 -3.22 -2.67
C PRO A 107 14.53 -4.16 -2.07
N PHE A 108 14.22 -4.69 -0.88
CA PHE A 108 14.80 -5.92 -0.38
C PHE A 108 13.66 -6.89 -0.02
N PHE A 109 13.92 -8.17 -0.20
CA PHE A 109 12.91 -9.20 0.01
C PHE A 109 13.55 -10.44 0.65
N GLY A 110 12.73 -11.21 1.34
CA GLY A 110 13.19 -12.40 2.05
C GLY A 110 12.07 -13.12 2.76
N LYS A 111 12.43 -13.86 3.80
CA LYS A 111 11.49 -14.61 4.62
C LYS A 111 11.62 -14.22 6.08
N ALA A 112 10.48 -14.05 6.73
CA ALA A 112 10.41 -13.94 8.18
C ALA A 112 9.96 -15.28 8.80
N HIS A 113 10.50 -15.55 9.98
CA HIS A 113 10.14 -16.68 10.82
C HIS A 113 9.85 -16.13 12.22
N ILE A 114 8.65 -16.38 12.71
CA ILE A 114 8.17 -15.89 14.01
C ILE A 114 7.92 -17.13 14.88
N ALA A 115 8.47 -17.10 16.09
CA ALA A 115 8.20 -18.10 17.11
C ALA A 115 7.81 -17.38 18.40
N TYR A 116 6.73 -17.84 19.04
CA TYR A 116 6.25 -17.33 20.32
C TYR A 116 5.68 -18.44 21.19
#